data_AF-A0A7V1D5Z3-F1
#
_entry.id   AF-A0A7V1D5Z3-F1
#
_cell.length_a   1.000
_cell.length_b   1.000
_cell.length_c   1.000
_cell.angle_alpha   90.00
_cell.angle_beta   90.00
_cell.angle_gamma   90.00
#
_symmetry.space_group_name_H-M   'P 1'
#
loop_
_entity.id
_entity.type
_entity.pdbx_description
1 polymer ?
#
loop_
_entity_poly.entity_id
_entity_poly.type
_entity_poly.pdbx_seq_one_letter_code
_entity_poly.pdbx_strand_id
1 'polypeptide(L)'
;MKKMQSGFTLIELVMVIVILGILAASALPKFVDLSAEATTAAANGVLGAAESAASINHASKLAGATTTNITTGTTLIGALESLPSGWGIDDTGAAGAVGICIKATATDSDCSGSTHIIWINTLETATARAVLATAGSGTW
;
A
#
# COMPACT_ATOMS: atom_id res chain seq x y z
N MET A 1 -18.46 53.41 -26.75
CA MET A 1 -18.63 53.36 -25.29
C MET A 1 -17.46 52.60 -24.70
N LYS A 2 -16.60 53.25 -23.88
CA LYS A 2 -15.36 52.67 -23.36
C LYS A 2 -15.68 51.97 -22.04
N LYS A 3 -15.61 50.64 -21.98
CA LYS A 3 -15.79 49.88 -20.74
C LYS A 3 -14.70 50.29 -19.76
N MET A 4 -15.09 50.78 -18.58
CA MET A 4 -14.17 51.04 -17.48
C MET A 4 -13.72 49.68 -16.93
N GLN A 5 -12.43 49.38 -17.06
CA GLN A 5 -11.85 48.18 -16.48
C GLN A 5 -11.71 48.41 -14.98
N SER A 6 -12.60 47.83 -14.19
CA SER A 6 -12.50 47.83 -12.73
C SER A 6 -11.32 46.96 -12.34
N GLY A 7 -10.23 47.58 -11.86
CA GLY A 7 -9.10 46.86 -11.28
C GLY A 7 -9.47 46.25 -9.94
N PHE A 8 -8.88 45.09 -9.62
CA PHE A 8 -9.00 44.45 -8.30
C PHE A 8 -8.28 45.32 -7.26
N THR A 9 -8.88 45.51 -6.08
CA THR A 9 -8.24 46.31 -5.04
C THR A 9 -7.13 45.52 -4.34
N LEU A 10 -6.07 46.21 -3.89
CA LEU A 10 -5.00 45.55 -3.12
C LEU A 10 -5.53 44.91 -1.84
N ILE A 11 -6.56 45.50 -1.22
CA ILE A 11 -7.17 44.96 -0.01
C ILE A 11 -7.94 43.66 -0.28
N GLU A 12 -8.61 43.52 -1.42
CA GLU A 12 -9.25 42.25 -1.81
C GLU A 12 -8.22 41.14 -2.00
N LEU A 13 -7.06 41.44 -2.58
CA LEU A 13 -6.02 40.43 -2.73
C LEU A 13 -5.46 39.99 -1.37
N VAL A 14 -5.25 40.96 -0.46
CA VAL A 14 -4.77 40.67 0.90
C VAL A 14 -5.79 39.88 1.72
N MET A 15 -7.08 40.22 1.66
CA MET A 15 -8.09 39.47 2.41
C MET A 15 -8.20 38.02 1.92
N VAL A 16 -8.04 37.79 0.61
CA VAL A 16 -8.12 36.43 0.03
C VAL A 16 -6.98 35.56 0.53
N ILE A 17 -5.74 36.05 0.53
CA ILE A 17 -4.60 35.24 1.03
C ILE A 17 -4.71 34.98 2.54
N VAL A 18 -5.29 35.91 3.32
CA VAL A 18 -5.54 35.71 4.76
C VAL A 18 -6.58 34.61 4.97
N ILE A 19 -7.70 34.65 4.24
CA ILE A 19 -8.74 33.61 4.33
C ILE A 19 -8.17 32.25 3.90
N LEU A 20 -7.44 32.19 2.79
CA LEU A 20 -6.79 30.96 2.33
C LEU A 20 -5.75 30.44 3.33
N GLY A 21 -5.02 31.34 4.01
CA GLY A 21 -4.05 30.97 5.04
C GLY A 21 -4.70 30.28 6.24
N ILE A 22 -5.84 30.79 6.73
CA ILE A 22 -6.59 30.18 7.84
C ILE A 22 -7.17 28.82 7.43
N LEU A 23 -7.77 28.74 6.24
CA LEU A 23 -8.31 27.48 5.72
C LEU A 23 -7.21 26.42 5.57
N ALA A 24 -6.07 26.80 5.00
CA ALA A 24 -4.93 25.90 4.82
C ALA A 24 -4.38 25.39 6.17
N ALA A 25 -4.22 26.27 7.16
CA ALA A 25 -3.73 25.89 8.48
C ALA A 25 -4.64 24.86 9.18
N SER A 26 -5.95 24.95 8.97
CA SER A 26 -6.92 24.00 9.54
C SER A 26 -7.07 22.69 8.75
N ALA A 27 -6.97 22.75 7.42
CA ALA A 27 -7.21 21.60 6.54
C ALA A 27 -5.99 20.68 6.39
N LEU A 28 -4.77 21.24 6.44
CA LEU A 28 -3.55 20.49 6.17
C LEU A 28 -3.30 19.33 7.16
N PRO A 29 -3.49 19.48 8.48
CA PRO A 29 -3.33 18.36 9.41
C PRO A 29 -4.30 17.20 9.09
N LYS A 30 -5.57 17.52 8.80
CA LYS A 30 -6.59 16.53 8.46
C LYS A 30 -6.31 15.81 7.16
N PHE A 31 -5.75 16.51 6.16
CA PHE A 31 -5.38 15.90 4.90
C PHE A 31 -4.24 14.89 5.04
N VAL A 32 -3.26 15.17 5.90
CA VAL A 32 -2.15 14.23 6.20
C VAL A 32 -2.67 12.97 6.90
N ASP A 33 -3.53 13.12 7.91
CA ASP A 33 -4.13 11.99 8.63
C ASP A 33 -4.94 11.08 7.68
N LEU A 34 -5.83 11.66 6.87
CA LEU A 34 -6.63 10.92 5.89
C LEU A 34 -5.77 10.20 4.84
N SER A 35 -4.65 10.80 4.45
CA SER A 35 -3.73 10.18 3.50
C SER A 35 -3.09 8.93 4.11
N ALA A 36 -2.68 8.97 5.38
CA ALA A 36 -2.12 7.81 6.08
C ALA A 36 -3.15 6.70 6.35
N GLU A 37 -4.39 7.07 6.66
CA GLU A 37 -5.49 6.11 6.80
C GLU A 37 -5.82 5.44 5.45
N ALA A 38 -5.83 6.20 4.36
CA ALA A 38 -6.08 5.68 3.02
C ALA A 38 -5.02 4.66 2.59
N THR A 39 -3.74 4.92 2.87
CA THR A 39 -2.66 3.96 2.55
C THR A 39 -2.77 2.69 3.41
N THR A 40 -3.15 2.81 4.67
CA THR A 40 -3.38 1.67 5.57
C THR A 40 -4.56 0.82 5.09
N ALA A 41 -5.66 1.45 4.68
CA ALA A 41 -6.82 0.76 4.13
C ALA A 41 -6.48 0.03 2.82
N ALA A 42 -5.69 0.64 1.94
CA ALA A 42 -5.20 0.00 0.72
C ALA A 42 -4.34 -1.25 1.05
N ALA A 43 -3.45 -1.16 2.05
CA ALA A 43 -2.63 -2.28 2.50
C ALA A 43 -3.46 -3.46 3.01
N ASN A 44 -4.47 -3.19 3.83
CA ASN A 44 -5.40 -4.21 4.30
C ASN A 44 -6.22 -4.83 3.16
N GLY A 45 -6.58 -4.04 2.16
CA GLY A 45 -7.23 -4.53 0.94
C GLY A 45 -6.36 -5.51 0.18
N VAL A 46 -5.07 -5.19 0.00
CA VAL A 46 -4.10 -6.10 -0.65
C VAL A 46 -3.90 -7.36 0.18
N LEU A 47 -3.79 -7.26 1.51
CA LEU A 47 -3.69 -8.41 2.40
C LEU A 47 -4.90 -9.35 2.24
N GLY A 48 -6.13 -8.82 2.26
CA GLY A 48 -7.33 -9.65 2.12
C GLY A 48 -7.41 -10.35 0.75
N ALA A 49 -6.96 -9.69 -0.32
CA ALA A 49 -6.83 -10.31 -1.63
C ALA A 49 -5.77 -11.43 -1.61
N ALA A 50 -4.64 -11.21 -0.94
CA ALA A 50 -3.54 -12.16 -0.85
C ALA A 50 -3.92 -13.40 -0.03
N GLU A 51 -4.66 -13.24 1.07
CA GLU A 51 -5.21 -14.36 1.84
C GLU A 51 -6.24 -15.17 1.04
N SER A 52 -7.07 -14.48 0.26
CA SER A 52 -8.04 -15.13 -0.62
C SER A 52 -7.33 -15.97 -1.69
N ALA A 53 -6.34 -15.39 -2.35
CA ALA A 53 -5.48 -16.07 -3.32
C ALA A 53 -4.77 -17.30 -2.70
N ALA A 54 -4.22 -17.15 -1.49
CA ALA A 54 -3.60 -18.26 -0.77
C ALA A 54 -4.58 -19.39 -0.42
N SER A 55 -5.81 -19.04 -0.05
CA SER A 55 -6.86 -20.03 0.21
C SER A 55 -7.28 -20.79 -1.05
N ILE A 56 -7.38 -20.10 -2.20
CA ILE A 56 -7.75 -20.67 -3.49
C ILE A 56 -6.62 -21.57 -4.01
N ASN A 57 -5.36 -21.13 -3.90
CA ASN A 57 -4.20 -21.93 -4.28
C ASN A 57 -4.18 -23.25 -3.49
N HIS A 58 -4.29 -23.17 -2.17
CA HIS A 58 -4.31 -24.34 -1.31
C HIS A 58 -5.50 -25.26 -1.60
N ALA A 59 -6.70 -24.71 -1.81
CA ALA A 59 -7.89 -25.49 -2.16
C ALA A 59 -7.73 -26.20 -3.52
N SER A 60 -7.16 -25.52 -4.52
CA SER A 60 -6.90 -26.08 -5.84
C SER A 60 -5.91 -27.26 -5.75
N LYS A 61 -4.90 -27.14 -4.90
CA LYS A 61 -3.94 -28.20 -4.62
C LYS A 61 -4.56 -29.41 -3.95
N LEU A 62 -5.44 -29.20 -2.96
CA LEU A 62 -6.23 -30.28 -2.35
C LEU A 62 -7.17 -30.96 -3.37
N ALA A 63 -7.64 -30.22 -4.37
CA ALA A 63 -8.42 -30.75 -5.48
C ALA A 63 -7.57 -31.43 -6.58
N GLY A 64 -6.24 -31.47 -6.43
CA GLY A 64 -5.33 -32.15 -7.35
C GLY A 64 -4.75 -31.28 -8.48
N ALA A 65 -4.93 -29.96 -8.42
CA ALA A 65 -4.27 -29.05 -9.36
C ALA A 65 -2.77 -28.90 -9.05
N THR A 66 -1.96 -28.76 -10.10
CA THR A 66 -0.52 -28.47 -9.98
C THR A 66 -0.31 -26.98 -9.81
N THR A 67 -0.47 -26.46 -8.59
CA THR A 67 -0.14 -25.08 -8.23
C THR A 67 1.21 -25.02 -7.52
N THR A 68 1.92 -23.89 -7.66
CA THR A 68 3.15 -23.64 -6.91
C THR A 68 2.81 -23.25 -5.48
N ASN A 69 3.50 -23.84 -4.50
CA ASN A 69 3.34 -23.46 -3.09
C ASN A 69 3.72 -21.99 -2.89
N ILE A 70 2.91 -21.29 -2.11
CA ILE A 70 3.23 -19.95 -1.66
C ILE A 70 4.33 -20.01 -0.61
N THR A 71 5.56 -19.74 -1.04
CA THR A 71 6.76 -19.75 -0.19
C THR A 71 7.60 -18.48 -0.30
N THR A 72 7.34 -17.66 -1.32
CA THR A 72 8.01 -16.39 -1.61
C THR A 72 6.97 -15.34 -2.04
N GLY A 73 7.35 -14.06 -2.04
CA GLY A 73 6.49 -12.99 -2.55
C GLY A 73 6.13 -13.19 -4.03
N THR A 74 7.06 -13.73 -4.82
CA THR A 74 6.85 -14.08 -6.23
C THR A 74 5.77 -15.16 -6.42
N THR A 75 5.80 -16.24 -5.63
CA THR A 75 4.77 -17.29 -5.69
C THR A 75 3.40 -16.81 -5.19
N LEU A 76 3.37 -15.92 -4.20
CA LEU A 76 2.15 -15.29 -3.72
C LEU A 76 1.49 -14.44 -4.81
N ILE A 77 2.29 -13.71 -5.59
CA ILE A 77 1.77 -12.84 -6.65
C ILE A 77 1.34 -13.63 -7.89
N GLY A 78 2.03 -14.74 -8.16
CA GLY A 78 1.52 -15.74 -9.09
C GLY A 78 0.11 -16.21 -8.73
N ALA A 79 -0.23 -16.32 -7.44
CA ALA A 79 -1.57 -16.69 -6.99
C ALA A 79 -2.58 -15.52 -6.99
N LEU A 80 -2.12 -14.26 -6.86
CA LEU A 80 -2.94 -13.05 -6.90
C LEU A 80 -3.29 -12.58 -8.32
N GLU A 81 -2.62 -13.13 -9.35
CA GLU A 81 -2.75 -12.80 -10.77
C GLU A 81 -2.28 -11.36 -11.15
N SER A 82 -2.27 -10.41 -10.21
CA SER A 82 -1.62 -9.10 -10.36
C SER A 82 -1.53 -8.35 -9.02
N LEU A 83 -0.66 -7.36 -8.96
CA LEU A 83 -0.64 -6.38 -7.88
C LEU A 83 -1.31 -5.07 -8.31
N PRO A 84 -1.95 -4.33 -7.39
CA PRO A 84 -2.42 -2.97 -7.66
C PRO A 84 -1.26 -2.06 -8.10
N SER A 85 -1.58 -1.03 -8.90
CA SER A 85 -0.58 -0.07 -9.36
C SER A 85 0.11 0.61 -8.18
N GLY A 86 1.44 0.72 -8.23
CA GLY A 86 2.22 1.25 -7.12
C GLY A 86 2.36 0.26 -5.97
N TRP A 87 2.16 -1.05 -6.23
CA TRP A 87 2.57 -2.18 -5.38
C TRP A 87 3.65 -3.02 -6.07
N GLY A 88 4.54 -3.64 -5.30
CA GLY A 88 5.81 -4.24 -5.73
C GLY A 88 6.28 -5.34 -4.78
N ILE A 89 7.36 -6.02 -5.16
CA ILE A 89 7.93 -7.17 -4.44
C ILE A 89 9.40 -6.89 -4.16
N ASP A 90 9.86 -7.23 -2.96
CA ASP A 90 11.27 -7.41 -2.67
C ASP A 90 11.47 -8.88 -2.23
N ASP A 91 12.17 -9.67 -3.04
CA ASP A 91 12.37 -11.12 -2.86
C ASP A 91 13.87 -11.45 -2.79
N THR A 92 14.63 -10.64 -2.06
CA THR A 92 16.05 -10.89 -1.74
C THR A 92 16.13 -12.08 -0.78
N GLY A 93 16.17 -13.28 -1.38
CA GLY A 93 16.00 -14.56 -0.71
C GLY A 93 16.76 -14.73 0.61
N ALA A 94 16.00 -14.77 1.71
CA ALA A 94 16.32 -15.54 2.90
C ALA A 94 15.01 -16.02 3.55
N ALA A 95 14.98 -17.31 3.91
CA ALA A 95 13.85 -17.93 4.55
C ALA A 95 13.54 -17.25 5.90
N GLY A 96 12.28 -16.87 6.10
CA GLY A 96 11.77 -16.48 7.41
C GLY A 96 11.55 -14.98 7.63
N ALA A 97 10.92 -14.29 6.69
CA ALA A 97 9.96 -13.19 6.86
C ALA A 97 9.68 -12.62 5.46
N VAL A 98 8.60 -13.05 4.81
CA VAL A 98 8.40 -12.76 3.37
C VAL A 98 7.38 -11.65 3.19
N GLY A 99 7.84 -10.40 3.23
CA GLY A 99 7.06 -9.18 3.04
C GLY A 99 6.74 -8.86 1.58
N ILE A 100 5.50 -8.54 1.19
CA ILE A 100 5.26 -7.67 0.02
C ILE A 100 5.83 -6.29 0.39
N CYS A 101 6.84 -5.82 -0.34
CA CYS A 101 7.51 -4.53 -0.16
C CYS A 101 7.64 -3.80 -1.50
N ILE A 102 7.34 -2.50 -1.49
CA ILE A 102 7.09 -1.73 -2.70
C ILE A 102 8.00 -0.50 -2.66
N LYS A 103 8.90 -0.36 -3.64
CA LYS A 103 9.83 0.77 -3.69
C LYS A 103 9.82 1.54 -5.01
N ALA A 104 9.96 2.87 -4.86
CA ALA A 104 10.34 3.80 -5.91
C ALA A 104 11.85 4.13 -5.77
N THR A 105 12.68 3.39 -6.51
CA THR A 105 14.14 3.58 -6.75
C THR A 105 15.13 2.88 -5.79
N ALA A 106 16.19 2.33 -6.38
CA ALA A 106 17.02 1.24 -5.87
C ALA A 106 18.33 1.70 -5.22
N THR A 107 18.53 1.38 -3.94
CA THR A 107 19.82 1.03 -3.30
C THR A 107 19.57 0.51 -1.87
N ASP A 108 18.70 -0.48 -1.69
CA ASP A 108 18.64 -1.26 -0.45
C ASP A 108 17.99 -2.60 -0.74
N SER A 109 18.68 -3.68 -0.37
CA SER A 109 18.29 -5.09 -0.52
C SER A 109 17.29 -5.55 0.55
N ASP A 110 16.66 -4.61 1.24
CA ASP A 110 15.71 -4.85 2.32
C ASP A 110 14.57 -3.82 2.24
N CYS A 111 13.40 -4.21 2.73
CA CYS A 111 12.16 -3.43 2.82
C CYS A 111 12.23 -2.09 3.60
N SER A 112 13.43 -1.58 3.89
CA SER A 112 13.69 -0.32 4.61
C SER A 112 12.88 0.84 4.00
N GLY A 113 11.92 1.37 4.76
CA GLY A 113 11.10 2.52 4.34
C GLY A 113 9.77 2.20 3.67
N SER A 114 9.37 0.93 3.56
CA SER A 114 7.97 0.60 3.21
C SER A 114 7.07 0.90 4.43
N THR A 115 6.06 1.77 4.26
CA THR A 115 5.11 2.14 5.34
C THR A 115 4.24 0.95 5.76
N HIS A 116 3.96 0.03 4.83
CA HIS A 116 3.19 -1.19 5.08
C HIS A 116 3.85 -2.38 4.39
N ILE A 117 4.00 -3.48 5.12
CA ILE A 117 4.62 -4.72 4.65
C ILE A 117 3.67 -5.88 4.93
N ILE A 118 3.53 -6.83 4.00
CA ILE A 118 2.73 -8.06 4.17
C ILE A 118 3.64 -9.28 4.24
N TRP A 119 3.86 -9.81 5.43
CA TRP A 119 4.72 -10.96 5.69
C TRP A 119 4.00 -12.29 5.50
N ILE A 120 4.65 -13.27 4.87
CA ILE A 120 4.28 -14.69 4.97
C ILE A 120 4.90 -15.21 6.27
N ASN A 121 4.06 -15.37 7.29
CA ASN A 121 4.47 -15.89 8.60
C ASN A 121 4.67 -17.41 8.59
N THR A 122 3.88 -18.11 7.76
CA THR A 122 4.02 -19.54 7.57
C THR A 122 3.91 -19.85 6.10
N LEU A 123 4.86 -20.66 5.62
CA LEU A 123 4.92 -21.09 4.22
C LEU A 123 3.81 -22.10 3.96
N GLU A 124 3.30 -22.12 2.74
CA GLU A 124 2.35 -23.13 2.32
C GLU A 124 3.02 -24.50 2.23
N THR A 125 2.37 -25.51 2.79
CA THR A 125 2.82 -26.91 2.78
C THR A 125 1.79 -27.81 2.09
N ALA A 126 1.97 -29.12 2.13
CA ALA A 126 0.98 -30.05 1.60
C ALA A 126 -0.30 -30.12 2.44
N THR A 127 -0.26 -29.68 3.70
CA THR A 127 -1.33 -29.87 4.68
C THR A 127 -1.81 -28.56 5.31
N ALA A 128 -1.14 -27.44 5.04
CA ALA A 128 -1.47 -26.13 5.58
C ALA A 128 -1.27 -25.03 4.55
N ARG A 129 -2.22 -24.09 4.50
CA ARG A 129 -2.14 -22.87 3.71
C ARG A 129 -1.08 -21.91 4.26
N ALA A 130 -0.57 -21.03 3.41
CA ALA A 130 0.25 -19.91 3.86
C ALA A 130 -0.57 -18.98 4.79
N VAL A 131 0.06 -18.48 5.85
CA VAL A 131 -0.52 -17.44 6.73
C VAL A 131 0.20 -16.15 6.47
N LEU A 132 -0.58 -15.12 6.15
CA LEU A 132 -0.09 -13.78 5.88
C LEU A 132 -0.41 -12.87 7.06
N ALA A 133 0.40 -11.84 7.26
CA ALA A 133 0.13 -10.79 8.22
C ALA A 133 0.67 -9.46 7.69
N THR A 134 -0.01 -8.37 8.01
CA THR A 134 0.55 -7.03 7.79
C THR A 134 1.13 -6.48 9.09
N ALA A 135 2.28 -5.81 9.00
CA ALA A 135 2.68 -4.90 10.08
C ALA A 135 1.82 -3.64 9.94
N GLY A 136 0.87 -3.45 10.86
CA GLY A 136 0.20 -2.16 11.03
C GLY A 136 1.23 -1.07 11.32
N SER A 137 0.89 0.18 11.01
CA SER A 137 1.70 1.39 11.21
C SER A 137 1.96 1.75 12.70
N GLY A 138 2.20 0.75 13.54
CA GLY A 138 2.70 0.90 14.90
C GLY A 138 4.20 1.13 14.85
N THR A 139 4.59 2.31 15.30
CA THR A 139 5.94 2.71 15.70
C THR A 139 6.82 1.54 16.16
N TRP A 140 7.97 1.38 15.50
CA TRP A 140 9.15 0.71 16.08
C TRP A 140 10.06 1.78 16.67
#